data_AF-A0A6V7I626-F1
#
_entry.id   AF-A0A6V7I626-F1
#
_cell.length_a   1.000
_cell.length_b   1.000
_cell.length_c   1.000
_cell.angle_alpha   90.00
_cell.angle_beta   90.00
_cell.angle_gamma   90.00
#
_symmetry.space_group_name_H-M   'P 1'
#
loop_
_entity.id
_entity.type
_entity.pdbx_description
1 polymer ?
#
loop_
_entity_poly.entity_id
_entity_poly.type
_entity_poly.pdbx_seq_one_letter_code
_entity_poly.pdbx_strand_id
1 'polypeptide(L)'
;DKWLVSCLGVLHLSKGLFYRVVPADQGFGNTGESSGTPTSEYAGVFRFRLWWCGSWVEVLVDDRLPAVHGRLAFVQSRHTDQFWPALLEKAYA
;
A
#
# COMPACT_ATOMS: atom_id res chain seq x y z
N ASP A 1 -6.10 -6.97 12.02
CA ASP A 1 -7.32 -7.79 12.19
C ASP A 1 -7.20 -9.12 11.39
N LYS A 2 -7.69 -10.26 11.91
CA LYS A 2 -7.56 -11.59 11.25
C LYS A 2 -8.32 -11.66 9.91
N TRP A 3 -9.50 -11.04 9.82
CA TRP A 3 -10.27 -11.05 8.57
C TRP A 3 -9.54 -10.24 7.50
N LEU A 4 -9.04 -9.06 7.86
CA LEU A 4 -8.32 -8.17 6.94
C LEU A 4 -7.05 -8.83 6.42
N VAL A 5 -6.23 -9.43 7.29
CA VAL A 5 -4.98 -10.11 6.88
C VAL A 5 -5.26 -11.24 5.87
N SER A 6 -6.37 -11.97 6.06
CA SER A 6 -6.79 -13.02 5.12
C SER A 6 -7.17 -12.44 3.76
N CYS A 7 -7.93 -11.33 3.75
CA CYS A 7 -8.28 -10.61 2.53
C CYS A 7 -7.04 -10.06 1.80
N LEU A 8 -6.05 -9.52 2.51
CA LEU A 8 -4.80 -9.02 1.92
C LEU A 8 -4.00 -10.15 1.24
N GLY A 9 -3.99 -11.35 1.82
CA GLY A 9 -3.39 -12.54 1.21
C GLY A 9 -4.08 -12.93 -0.11
N VAL A 10 -5.41 -12.98 -0.12
CA VAL A 10 -6.20 -13.27 -1.33
C VAL A 10 -6.00 -12.19 -2.39
N LEU A 11 -6.00 -10.92 -1.97
CA LEU A 11 -5.76 -9.77 -2.85
C LEU A 11 -4.41 -9.89 -3.56
N HIS A 12 -3.34 -10.23 -2.84
CA HIS A 12 -1.99 -10.36 -3.39
C HIS A 12 -1.87 -11.46 -4.47
N LEU A 13 -2.67 -12.52 -4.36
CA LEU A 13 -2.72 -13.63 -5.32
C LEU A 13 -3.45 -13.25 -6.62
N SER A 14 -4.37 -12.28 -6.57
CA SER A 14 -5.13 -11.81 -7.73
C SER A 14 -4.47 -10.56 -8.35
N LYS A 15 -3.53 -10.74 -9.28
CA LYS A 15 -2.72 -9.62 -9.83
C LYS A 15 -3.55 -8.49 -10.45
N GLY A 16 -4.59 -8.81 -11.22
CA GLY A 16 -5.44 -7.79 -11.84
C GLY A 16 -6.20 -6.95 -10.81
N LEU A 17 -6.72 -7.57 -9.75
CA LEU A 17 -7.38 -6.85 -8.66
C LEU A 17 -6.37 -6.12 -7.78
N PHE A 18 -5.23 -6.74 -7.50
CA PHE A 18 -4.14 -6.17 -6.72
C PHE A 18 -3.70 -4.83 -7.30
N TYR A 19 -3.35 -4.77 -8.58
CA TYR A 19 -2.92 -3.52 -9.21
C TYR A 19 -4.03 -2.49 -9.39
N ARG A 20 -5.29 -2.90 -9.28
CA ARG A 20 -6.42 -1.97 -9.20
C ARG A 20 -6.49 -1.31 -7.82
N VAL A 21 -6.32 -2.08 -6.74
CA VAL A 21 -6.38 -1.61 -5.35
C VAL A 21 -5.09 -0.88 -4.94
N VAL A 22 -3.94 -1.44 -5.31
CA VAL A 22 -2.58 -0.97 -5.01
C VAL A 22 -1.89 -0.64 -6.34
N PRO A 23 -2.01 0.60 -6.82
CA PRO A 23 -1.30 1.07 -8.00
C PRO A 23 0.21 0.81 -7.91
N ALA A 24 0.82 0.37 -9.02
CA ALA A 24 2.25 0.03 -9.09
C ALA A 24 3.17 1.23 -9.38
N ASP A 25 2.59 2.40 -9.67
CA ASP A 25 3.26 3.65 -10.03
C ASP A 25 3.66 4.51 -8.82
N GLN A 26 3.66 3.94 -7.62
CA GLN A 26 4.03 4.60 -6.37
C GLN A 26 5.13 3.81 -5.64
N GLY A 27 6.00 4.51 -4.93
CA GLY A 27 7.08 3.91 -4.16
C GLY A 27 7.81 4.94 -3.30
N PHE A 28 8.77 4.49 -2.49
CA PHE A 28 9.52 5.34 -1.56
C PHE A 28 10.65 6.17 -2.21
N GLY A 29 10.74 6.18 -3.55
CA GLY A 29 11.78 6.88 -4.30
C GLY A 29 13.14 6.18 -4.30
N ASN A 30 13.88 6.41 -5.38
CA ASN A 30 15.27 6.07 -5.70
C ASN A 30 15.54 4.72 -6.38
N THR A 31 15.65 4.76 -7.71
CA THR A 31 16.85 4.24 -8.38
C THR A 31 17.41 5.34 -9.26
N GLY A 32 18.72 5.59 -9.18
CA GLY A 32 19.47 6.38 -10.15
C GLY A 32 19.57 5.64 -11.49
N GLU A 33 18.45 5.23 -12.06
CA GLU A 33 18.37 4.65 -13.39
C GLU A 33 17.70 5.63 -14.34
N SER A 34 18.53 6.12 -15.25
CA SER A 34 18.23 6.90 -16.44
C SER A 34 17.38 6.12 -17.46
N SER A 35 16.30 5.46 -17.03
CA SER A 35 15.44 4.61 -17.87
C SER A 35 14.06 5.23 -18.11
N GLY A 36 14.04 6.48 -18.58
CA GLY A 36 12.98 7.08 -19.41
C GLY A 36 11.54 7.15 -18.87
N THR A 37 11.26 6.62 -17.68
CA THR A 37 9.91 6.58 -17.09
C THR A 37 9.93 7.44 -15.82
N PRO A 38 9.17 8.54 -15.76
CA PRO A 38 9.11 9.36 -14.57
C PRO A 38 8.43 8.55 -13.45
N THR A 39 9.22 7.97 -12.56
CA THR A 39 8.70 7.53 -11.27
C THR A 39 8.30 8.79 -10.51
N SER A 40 7.09 8.80 -9.95
CA SER A 40 6.63 9.92 -9.12
C SER A 40 7.66 10.17 -8.02
N GLU A 41 8.10 11.42 -7.89
CA GLU A 41 8.96 11.83 -6.79
C GLU A 41 8.31 11.45 -5.45
N TYR A 42 9.11 10.93 -4.52
CA TYR A 42 8.60 10.52 -3.23
C TYR A 42 8.16 11.74 -2.41
N ALA A 43 6.85 11.83 -2.14
CA ALA A 43 6.26 12.92 -1.36
C ALA A 43 5.70 12.45 0.00
N GLY A 44 5.94 11.20 0.41
CA GLY A 44 5.36 10.62 1.63
C GLY A 44 3.84 10.39 1.54
N VAL A 45 3.27 10.34 0.34
CA VAL A 45 1.84 10.11 0.10
C VAL A 45 1.65 8.88 -0.79
N PHE A 46 0.70 8.03 -0.42
CA PHE A 46 0.35 6.80 -1.11
C PHE A 46 -1.14 6.78 -1.45
N ARG A 47 -1.47 6.07 -2.52
CA ARG A 47 -2.77 6.04 -3.17
C ARG A 47 -3.31 4.62 -3.21
N PHE A 48 -4.54 4.44 -2.76
CA PHE A 48 -5.27 3.18 -2.83
C PHE A 48 -6.62 3.40 -3.50
N ARG A 49 -7.15 2.36 -4.15
CA ARG A 49 -8.53 2.38 -4.67
C ARG A 49 -9.36 1.35 -3.95
N LEU A 50 -10.36 1.81 -3.22
CA LEU A 50 -11.27 0.99 -2.45
C LEU A 50 -12.64 0.93 -3.14
N TRP A 51 -13.29 -0.22 -3.09
CA TRP A 51 -14.66 -0.35 -3.57
C TRP A 51 -15.63 0.09 -2.48
N TRP A 52 -16.40 1.13 -2.74
CA TRP A 52 -17.36 1.70 -1.81
C TRP A 52 -18.64 2.11 -2.54
N CYS A 53 -19.79 1.65 -2.03
CA CYS A 53 -21.13 1.97 -2.53
C CYS A 53 -21.27 1.89 -4.07
N GLY A 54 -20.73 0.83 -4.68
CA GLY A 54 -20.87 0.61 -6.14
C GLY A 54 -19.85 1.37 -7.00
N SER A 55 -18.84 1.99 -6.39
CA SER A 55 -17.83 2.78 -7.10
C SER A 55 -16.41 2.53 -6.56
N TRP A 56 -15.41 2.81 -7.40
CA TRP A 56 -14.02 2.84 -6.95
C TRP A 56 -13.70 4.23 -6.42
N VAL A 57 -13.36 4.32 -5.15
CA VAL A 57 -12.98 5.54 -4.46
C VAL A 57 -11.48 5.53 -4.24
N GLU A 58 -10.83 6.63 -4.61
CA GLU A 58 -9.41 6.81 -4.35
C GLU A 58 -9.20 7.41 -2.95
N VAL A 59 -8.29 6.79 -2.20
CA VAL A 59 -7.92 7.20 -0.84
C VAL A 59 -6.43 7.49 -0.81
N LEU A 60 -6.09 8.69 -0.35
CA LEU A 60 -4.71 9.13 -0.16
C LEU A 60 -4.35 9.05 1.33
N VAL A 61 -3.20 8.46 1.64
CA VAL A 61 -2.68 8.36 3.00
C VAL A 61 -1.22 8.76 3.04
N ASP A 62 -0.80 9.38 4.14
CA ASP A 62 0.62 9.59 4.40
C ASP A 62 1.31 8.30 4.88
N ASP A 63 2.63 8.29 4.86
CA ASP A 63 3.49 7.14 5.21
C ASP A 63 3.68 6.91 6.73
N ARG A 64 3.15 7.79 7.60
CA ARG A 64 3.32 7.64 9.05
C ARG A 64 2.40 6.55 9.57
N LEU A 65 3.01 5.48 10.07
CA LEU A 65 2.32 4.32 10.64
C LEU A 65 2.54 4.25 12.16
N PRO A 66 1.51 3.88 12.95
CA PRO A 66 1.68 3.66 14.39
C PRO A 66 2.70 2.55 14.68
N ALA A 67 3.67 2.85 15.55
CA ALA A 67 4.74 1.92 15.92
C ALA A 67 5.00 1.94 17.43
N VAL A 68 5.32 0.77 17.99
CA VAL A 68 5.68 0.56 19.40
C VAL A 68 7.02 -0.17 19.44
N HIS A 69 8.02 0.42 20.11
CA HIS A 69 9.40 -0.10 20.15
C HIS A 69 10.00 -0.36 18.74
N GLY A 70 9.74 0.55 17.79
CA GLY A 70 10.26 0.45 16.41
C GLY A 70 9.63 -0.64 15.55
N ARG A 71 8.51 -1.25 15.99
CA ARG A 71 7.74 -2.23 15.22
C ARG A 71 6.34 -1.68 14.96
N LEU A 72 5.78 -1.96 13.78
CA LEU A 72 4.42 -1.53 13.46
C LEU A 72 3.44 -2.16 14.46
N ALA A 73 2.51 -1.33 14.97
CA ALA A 73 1.52 -1.77 15.95
C ALA A 73 0.42 -2.68 15.33
N PHE A 74 0.23 -2.57 14.02
CA PHE A 74 -0.82 -3.28 13.27
C PHE A 74 -0.23 -4.18 12.18
N VAL A 75 -0.84 -4.26 10.99
CA VAL A 75 -0.39 -5.14 9.91
C VAL A 75 1.07 -4.86 9.56
N GLN A 76 1.87 -5.93 9.53
CA GLN A 76 3.28 -5.88 9.18
C GLN A 76 3.66 -7.11 8.36
N SER A 77 4.44 -6.92 7.30
CA SER A 77 5.10 -8.03 6.63
C SER A 77 6.26 -8.54 7.50
N ARG A 78 6.28 -9.84 7.81
CA ARG A 78 7.32 -10.45 8.68
C ARG A 78 8.65 -10.71 7.97
N HIS A 79 8.65 -10.74 6.63
CA HIS A 79 9.78 -11.26 5.85
C HIS A 79 10.20 -10.36 4.68
N THR A 80 9.55 -9.21 4.49
CA THR A 80 9.84 -8.31 3.38
C THR A 80 9.69 -6.86 3.82
N ASP A 81 10.48 -5.96 3.23
CA ASP A 81 10.33 -4.50 3.36
C ASP A 81 9.14 -3.99 2.54
N GLN A 82 8.00 -4.69 2.62
CA GLN A 82 6.76 -4.32 1.96
C GLN A 82 5.83 -3.62 2.93
N PHE A 83 5.58 -2.34 2.64
CA PHE A 83 4.73 -1.48 3.46
C PHE A 83 3.30 -1.35 2.93
N TRP A 84 3.03 -1.80 1.69
CA TRP A 84 1.69 -1.74 1.09
C TRP A 84 0.57 -2.36 1.94
N PRO A 85 0.77 -3.48 2.71
CA PRO A 85 -0.30 -4.03 3.54
C PRO A 85 -0.68 -3.10 4.68
N ALA A 86 0.32 -2.47 5.32
CA ALA A 86 0.14 -1.56 6.44
C ALA A 86 -0.49 -0.23 5.98
N LEU A 87 -0.03 0.30 4.84
CA LEU A 87 -0.57 1.51 4.24
C LEU A 87 -2.02 1.29 3.73
N LEU A 88 -2.34 0.11 3.20
CA LEU A 88 -3.71 -0.24 2.81
C LEU A 88 -4.63 -0.40 4.02
N GLU A 89 -4.15 -0.98 5.13
CA GLU A 89 -4.90 -1.00 6.39
C GLU A 89 -5.19 0.43 6.87
N LYS A 90 -4.20 1.34 6.81
CA LYS A 90 -4.40 2.76 7.14
C LYS A 90 -5.41 3.44 6.22
N ALA A 91 -5.45 3.11 4.94
CA ALA A 91 -6.43 3.68 4.00
C ALA A 91 -7.86 3.16 4.22
N TYR A 92 -8.02 1.99 4.86
CA TYR A 92 -9.32 1.41 5.17
C TYR A 92 -9.89 1.87 6.52
N ALA A 93 -9.01 2.22 7.48
CA ALA A 93 -9.36 2.67 8.82
C ALA A 93 -9.93 4.09 8.83
#